data_AF-A0A534IE81-F1
#
_entry.id   AF-A0A534IE81-F1
#
_cell.length_a   1.000
_cell.length_b   1.000
_cell.length_c   1.000
_cell.angle_alpha   90.00
_cell.angle_beta   90.00
_cell.angle_gamma   90.00
#
_symmetry.space_group_name_H-M   'P 1'
#
loop_
_entity.id
_entity.type
_entity.pdbx_description
1 polymer ?
#
loop_
_entity_poly.entity_id
_entity_poly.type
_entity_poly.pdbx_seq_one_letter_code
_entity_poly.pdbx_strand_id
1 'polypeptide(L)'
;MDRVYASELRKVLKFRVPPEQYLVDLDDGFYAAQYLRAWIFDAQIRAALREKHGDGWWSTKEAGAFLKRQWSSGQKYSVEELLEGVGYAGLDLDPFVEEIESRLAS
;
A
#
# COMPACT_ATOMS: atom_id res chain seq x y z
N MET A 1 17.36 -18.18 12.55
CA MET A 1 16.44 -17.22 11.88
C MET A 1 15.33 -18.03 11.22
N ASP A 2 15.68 -19.04 10.42
CA ASP A 2 14.93 -20.27 10.09
C ASP A 2 13.70 -20.61 10.96
N ARG A 3 13.87 -20.89 12.27
CA ARG A 3 12.78 -21.32 13.15
C ARG A 3 11.77 -20.23 13.42
N VAL A 4 12.25 -18.99 13.64
CA VAL A 4 11.39 -17.83 13.89
C VAL A 4 10.57 -17.54 12.62
N TYR A 5 11.24 -17.42 11.47
CA TYR A 5 10.62 -17.23 10.15
C TYR A 5 9.51 -18.26 9.89
N ALA A 6 9.83 -19.57 10.00
CA ALA A 6 8.85 -20.62 9.71
C ALA A 6 7.70 -20.65 10.73
N SER A 7 7.97 -20.37 12.00
CA SER A 7 6.95 -20.36 13.05
C SER A 7 5.95 -19.22 12.88
N GLU A 8 6.43 -18.00 12.57
CA GLU A 8 5.58 -16.83 12.40
C GLU A 8 4.75 -16.92 11.11
N LEU A 9 5.37 -17.30 9.99
CA LEU A 9 4.64 -17.46 8.74
C LEU A 9 3.61 -18.58 8.83
N ARG A 10 3.93 -19.71 9.47
CA ARG A 10 2.94 -20.77 9.70
C ARG A 10 1.77 -20.29 10.56
N LYS A 11 2.04 -19.47 11.58
CA LYS A 11 1.01 -18.93 12.46
C LYS A 11 0.06 -18.01 11.70
N VAL A 12 0.55 -17.18 10.78
CA VAL A 12 -0.25 -16.22 10.02
C VAL A 12 -0.89 -16.86 8.79
N LEU A 13 -0.09 -17.48 7.91
CA LEU A 13 -0.53 -18.07 6.64
C LEU A 13 -1.32 -19.36 6.81
N LYS A 14 -1.21 -20.04 7.96
CA LYS A 14 -1.80 -21.37 8.25
C LYS A 14 -1.29 -22.53 7.39
N PHE A 15 -0.32 -22.29 6.49
CA PHE A 15 0.39 -23.30 5.72
C PHE A 15 1.68 -23.75 6.41
N ARG A 16 2.18 -24.94 6.05
CA ARG A 16 3.52 -25.38 6.47
C ARG A 16 4.57 -24.67 5.60
N VAL A 17 5.48 -23.97 6.25
CA VAL A 17 6.59 -23.24 5.59
C VAL A 17 7.90 -23.96 5.93
N PRO A 18 8.65 -24.47 4.93
CA PRO A 18 9.98 -25.03 5.14
C PRO A 18 10.94 -24.01 5.76
N PRO A 19 11.66 -24.34 6.85
CA PRO A 19 12.58 -23.42 7.50
C PRO A 19 13.68 -22.88 6.60
N GLU A 20 14.07 -23.63 5.56
CA GLU A 20 15.14 -23.29 4.61
C GLU A 20 14.77 -22.13 3.68
N GLN A 21 13.47 -21.83 3.54
CA GLN A 21 12.99 -20.75 2.66
C GLN A 21 13.46 -19.36 3.10
N TYR A 22 13.86 -19.17 4.36
CA TYR A 22 14.42 -17.89 4.82
C TYR A 22 15.65 -17.43 4.02
N LEU A 23 16.35 -18.35 3.34
CA LEU A 23 17.52 -18.05 2.51
C LEU A 23 17.17 -17.38 1.18
N VAL A 24 15.92 -17.50 0.74
CA VAL A 24 15.48 -17.02 -0.59
C VAL A 24 14.30 -16.05 -0.50
N ASP A 25 13.53 -16.08 0.60
CA ASP A 25 12.34 -15.23 0.81
C ASP A 25 12.68 -13.88 1.46
N LEU A 26 13.90 -13.72 1.98
CA LEU A 26 14.31 -12.48 2.62
C LEU A 26 14.79 -11.47 1.56
N ASP A 27 13.93 -10.51 1.25
CA ASP A 27 14.35 -9.33 0.50
C ASP A 27 15.11 -8.34 1.40
N ASP A 28 16.19 -7.76 0.86
CA ASP A 28 17.01 -6.78 1.55
C ASP A 28 16.20 -5.53 1.95
N GLY A 29 16.65 -4.86 3.02
CA GLY A 29 16.17 -3.52 3.36
C GLY A 29 14.69 -3.41 3.75
N PHE A 30 14.07 -4.51 4.22
CA PHE A 30 12.65 -4.58 4.56
C PHE A 30 11.73 -4.24 3.39
N TYR A 31 12.06 -4.71 2.19
CA TYR A 31 11.32 -4.42 0.96
C TYR A 31 9.81 -4.73 1.06
N ALA A 32 9.45 -5.84 1.70
CA ALA A 32 8.05 -6.18 1.97
C ALA A 32 7.28 -5.10 2.74
N ALA A 33 7.94 -4.41 3.69
CA ALA A 33 7.34 -3.30 4.41
C ALA A 33 7.14 -2.07 3.51
N GLN A 34 8.01 -1.86 2.52
CA GLN A 34 7.84 -0.80 1.53
C GLN A 34 6.63 -1.08 0.62
N TYR A 35 6.41 -2.32 0.20
CA TYR A 35 5.20 -2.70 -0.54
C TYR A 35 3.93 -2.46 0.26
N LEU A 36 3.91 -2.88 1.52
CA LEU A 36 2.75 -2.68 2.37
C LEU A 36 2.41 -1.19 2.48
N ARG A 37 3.41 -0.34 2.72
CA ARG A 37 3.24 1.13 2.76
C ARG A 37 2.74 1.68 1.42
N ALA A 38 3.24 1.16 0.29
CA ALA A 38 2.80 1.57 -1.04
C ALA A 38 1.33 1.21 -1.31
N TRP A 39 0.87 0.04 -0.88
CA TRP A 39 -0.54 -0.37 -1.02
C TRP A 39 -1.48 0.48 -0.17
N ILE A 40 -1.09 0.78 1.07
CA ILE A 40 -1.85 1.67 1.96
C ILE A 40 -1.97 3.07 1.36
N PHE A 41 -0.82 3.63 0.94
CA PHE A 41 -0.77 4.93 0.27
C PHE A 41 -1.65 4.97 -0.98
N ASP A 42 -1.56 3.96 -1.84
CA ASP A 42 -2.34 3.87 -3.07
C ASP A 42 -3.86 3.82 -2.80
N ALA A 43 -4.30 3.07 -1.78
CA ALA A 43 -5.70 3.03 -1.36
C ALA A 43 -6.19 4.41 -0.89
N GLN A 44 -5.42 5.12 -0.06
CA GLN A 44 -5.76 6.47 0.40
C GLN A 44 -5.80 7.50 -0.73
N ILE A 45 -4.84 7.46 -1.67
CA ILE A 45 -4.84 8.36 -2.84
C ILE A 45 -6.07 8.08 -3.72
N ARG A 46 -6.43 6.81 -3.93
CA ARG A 46 -7.64 6.45 -4.67
C ARG A 46 -8.91 6.92 -3.94
N ALA A 47 -8.95 6.83 -2.60
CA ALA A 47 -10.06 7.37 -1.81
C ALA A 47 -10.18 8.89 -1.98
N ALA A 48 -9.10 9.66 -1.85
CA ALA A 48 -9.10 11.11 -2.05
C ALA A 48 -9.51 11.50 -3.48
N LEU A 49 -9.09 10.74 -4.49
CA LEU A 49 -9.50 10.96 -5.88
C LEU A 49 -10.99 10.73 -6.08
N ARG A 50 -11.56 9.68 -5.49
CA ARG A 50 -13.00 9.41 -5.52
C ARG A 50 -13.80 10.49 -4.79
N GLU A 51 -13.35 10.91 -3.61
CA GLU A 51 -14.01 11.98 -2.85
C GLU A 51 -14.06 13.29 -3.65
N LYS A 52 -12.96 13.64 -4.31
CA LYS A 52 -12.84 14.91 -5.02
C LYS A 52 -13.44 14.92 -6.43
N HIS A 53 -13.39 13.79 -7.14
CA HIS A 53 -13.72 13.71 -8.57
C HIS A 53 -14.82 12.67 -8.89
N GLY A 54 -15.38 12.02 -7.86
CA GLY A 54 -16.39 10.96 -7.99
C GLY A 54 -15.80 9.61 -8.37
N ASP A 55 -16.64 8.58 -8.41
CA ASP A 55 -16.20 7.20 -8.68
C ASP A 55 -15.50 7.06 -10.04
N GLY A 56 -15.90 7.82 -11.05
CA GLY A 56 -15.30 7.82 -12.39
C GLY A 56 -14.03 8.68 -12.53
N TRP A 57 -13.33 9.00 -11.43
CA TRP A 57 -12.23 9.97 -11.40
C TRP A 57 -11.15 9.74 -12.46
N TRP A 58 -10.87 8.47 -12.81
CA TRP A 58 -9.86 8.09 -13.81
C TRP A 58 -10.12 8.66 -15.20
N SER A 59 -11.37 9.05 -15.48
CA SER A 59 -11.79 9.65 -16.75
C SER A 59 -11.68 11.18 -16.78
N THR A 60 -11.37 11.81 -15.64
CA THR A 60 -11.34 13.28 -15.51
C THR A 60 -9.95 13.83 -15.83
N LYS A 61 -9.90 14.98 -16.52
CA LYS A 61 -8.63 15.67 -16.81
C LYS A 61 -7.98 16.19 -15.54
N GLU A 62 -8.79 16.57 -14.56
CA GLU A 62 -8.41 17.15 -13.30
C GLU A 62 -7.65 16.16 -12.42
N ALA A 63 -8.12 14.91 -12.32
CA ALA A 63 -7.41 13.84 -11.62
C ALA A 63 -6.07 13.51 -12.30
N GLY A 64 -6.05 13.44 -13.63
CA GLY A 64 -4.81 13.22 -14.39
C GLY A 64 -3.79 14.35 -14.19
N ALA A 65 -4.24 15.60 -14.15
CA ALA A 65 -3.39 16.75 -13.84
C ALA A 65 -2.87 16.71 -12.41
N PHE A 66 -3.68 16.27 -11.44
CA PHE A 66 -3.26 16.06 -10.07
C PHE A 66 -2.13 15.01 -9.97
N LEU A 67 -2.33 13.83 -10.55
CA LEU A 67 -1.33 12.75 -10.52
C LEU A 67 -0.01 13.16 -11.16
N LYS A 68 -0.07 13.84 -12.33
CA LYS A 68 1.14 14.37 -13.00
C LYS A 68 1.93 15.32 -12.11
N ARG A 69 1.26 16.20 -11.35
CA ARG A 69 1.93 17.11 -10.41
C ARG A 69 2.63 16.33 -9.30
N GLN A 70 1.98 15.32 -8.72
CA GLN A 70 2.61 14.48 -7.71
C GLN A 70 3.85 13.76 -8.27
N TRP A 71 3.72 13.08 -9.41
CA TRP A 71 4.83 12.35 -10.04
C TRP A 71 5.98 13.26 -10.48
N SER A 72 5.72 14.52 -10.84
CA SER A 72 6.76 15.47 -11.22
C SER A 72 7.76 15.76 -10.10
N SER A 73 7.42 15.45 -8.85
CA SER A 73 8.31 15.60 -7.69
C SER A 73 9.30 14.44 -7.54
N GLY A 74 9.21 13.39 -8.35
CA GLY A 74 10.07 12.21 -8.25
C GLY A 74 10.01 11.58 -6.86
N GLN A 75 11.18 11.31 -6.26
CA GLN A 75 11.31 10.74 -4.91
C GLN A 75 11.62 11.80 -3.85
N LYS A 76 11.26 13.07 -4.12
CA LYS A 76 11.59 14.17 -3.21
C LYS A 76 10.87 14.06 -1.86
N TYR A 77 9.65 13.53 -1.86
CA TYR A 77 8.78 13.46 -0.69
C TYR A 77 8.52 12.01 -0.31
N SER A 78 8.39 11.77 1.00
CA SER A 78 7.86 10.55 1.58
C SER A 78 6.38 10.37 1.25
N VAL A 79 5.85 9.16 1.43
CA VAL A 79 4.42 8.90 1.24
C VAL A 79 3.56 9.66 2.25
N GLU A 80 4.06 9.88 3.46
CA GLU A 80 3.41 10.70 4.48
C GLU A 80 3.30 12.17 4.05
N GLU A 81 4.40 12.77 3.58
CA GLU A 81 4.39 14.17 3.09
C GLU A 81 3.47 14.34 1.87
N LEU A 82 3.39 13.33 0.99
CA LEU A 82 2.44 13.33 -0.13
C LEU A 82 0.98 13.25 0.35
N LEU A 83 0.71 12.49 1.41
CA LEU A 83 -0.62 12.34 2.03
C LEU A 83 -1.06 13.60 2.77
N GLU A 84 -0.15 14.26 3.49
CA GLU A 84 -0.38 15.58 4.08
C GLU A 84 -0.83 16.59 3.03
N GLY A 85 -0.19 16.57 1.85
CA GLY A 85 -0.56 17.42 0.71
C GLY A 85 -1.97 17.19 0.15
N VAL A 86 -2.65 16.11 0.51
CA VAL A 86 -4.04 15.82 0.13
C VAL A 86 -5.01 15.75 1.31
N GLY A 87 -4.58 16.15 2.52
CA GLY A 87 -5.44 16.31 3.69
C GLY A 87 -5.46 15.14 4.67
N TYR A 88 -4.60 14.13 4.51
CA TYR A 88 -4.43 13.07 5.50
C TYR A 88 -3.29 13.40 6.47
N ALA A 89 -3.38 12.93 7.72
CA ALA A 89 -2.32 13.10 8.71
C ALA A 89 -1.14 12.13 8.55
N GLY A 90 -1.27 11.14 7.65
CA GLY A 90 -0.28 10.08 7.44
C GLY A 90 -0.92 8.84 6.83
N LEU A 91 -0.20 7.72 6.88
CA LEU A 91 -0.70 6.42 6.43
C LEU A 91 -1.84 5.94 7.33
N ASP A 92 -2.94 5.55 6.69
CA ASP A 92 -4.14 5.03 7.30
C ASP A 92 -4.53 3.70 6.64
N LEU A 93 -4.66 2.65 7.45
CA LEU A 93 -4.96 1.30 7.00
C LEU A 93 -6.42 1.13 6.53
N ASP A 94 -7.33 1.98 7.01
CA ASP A 94 -8.76 1.75 6.86
C ASP A 94 -9.21 1.67 5.39
N PRO A 95 -8.83 2.60 4.48
CA PRO A 95 -9.23 2.51 3.07
C PRO A 95 -8.72 1.26 2.36
N PHE A 96 -7.55 0.74 2.77
CA PHE A 96 -6.98 -0.47 2.20
C PHE A 96 -7.70 -1.73 2.69
N VAL A 97 -8.05 -1.78 3.97
CA VAL A 97 -8.83 -2.90 4.56
C VAL A 97 -10.22 -2.94 3.94
N GLU A 98 -10.93 -1.81 3.88
CA GLU A 98 -12.25 -1.71 3.25
C GLU A 98 -12.24 -2.18 1.80
N GLU A 99 -11.19 -1.82 1.04
CA GLU A 99 -11.02 -2.28 -0.34
C GLU A 99 -10.87 -3.80 -0.43
N ILE A 100 -10.05 -4.41 0.43
CA ILE A 100 -9.85 -5.86 0.45
C ILE A 100 -11.15 -6.56 0.82
N GLU A 101 -11.84 -6.10 1.86
CA GLU A 101 -13.12 -6.68 2.31
C GLU A 101 -14.18 -6.60 1.21
N SER A 102 -14.27 -5.47 0.51
CA SER A 102 -15.17 -5.29 -0.63
C SER A 102 -14.91 -6.31 -1.75
N ARG A 103 -13.63 -6.55 -2.09
CA ARG A 103 -13.23 -7.52 -3.13
C ARG A 103 -13.41 -8.98 -2.73
N LEU A 104 -13.41 -9.29 -1.43
CA LEU A 104 -13.66 -10.64 -0.94
C LEU A 104 -15.15 -10.95 -0.80
N ALA A 105 -15.99 -9.92 -0.70
CA ALA A 105 -17.44 -10.05 -0.61
C ALA A 105 -18.13 -10.22 -1.98
N SER A 106 -17.43 -9.93 -3.08
CA SER A 106 -17.91 -10.08 -4.47
C SER A 106 -17.64 -11.47 -5.04
#